data_AF-A0A094GQP4-F1
#
_entry.id   AF-A0A094GQP4-F1
#
_cell.length_a   1.000
_cell.length_b   1.000
_cell.length_c   1.000
_cell.angle_alpha   90.00
_cell.angle_beta   90.00
_cell.angle_gamma   90.00
#
_symmetry.space_group_name_H-M   'P 1'
#
loop_
_entity.id
_entity.type
_entity.pdbx_description
1 polymer ?
#
loop_
_entity_poly.entity_id
_entity_poly.type
_entity_poly.pdbx_seq_one_letter_code
_entity_poly.pdbx_strand_id
1 'polypeptide(L)' 'MADQDAQNGEEVTRSGGQVQVHFVTEEKEFELEESKRVLLVPTGMNWPILCFSIAILTPPRRHPSLQPLSNP' A
#
# COMPACT_ATOMS: atom_id res chain seq x y z
N MET A 1 51.81 -6.38 -14.13
CA MET A 1 50.85 -5.45 -14.76
C MET A 1 49.52 -5.65 -14.07
N ALA A 2 48.99 -4.62 -13.41
CA ALA A 2 47.66 -4.65 -12.80
C ALA A 2 46.67 -4.03 -13.79
N ASP A 3 45.97 -4.86 -14.54
CA ASP A 3 44.77 -4.46 -15.27
C ASP A 3 43.61 -4.51 -14.27
N GLN A 4 43.48 -3.44 -13.50
CA GLN A 4 42.23 -3.14 -12.81
C GLN A 4 41.28 -2.60 -13.88
N ASP A 5 40.54 -3.50 -14.50
CA ASP A 5 39.36 -3.16 -15.28
C ASP A 5 38.42 -2.43 -14.32
N ALA A 6 38.43 -1.11 -14.42
CA ALA A 6 37.57 -0.21 -13.69
C ALA A 6 36.14 -0.53 -14.10
N GLN A 7 35.52 -1.45 -13.37
CA GLN A 7 34.09 -1.66 -13.41
C GLN A 7 33.47 -0.37 -12.85
N ASN A 8 33.29 0.60 -13.74
CA ASN A 8 32.48 1.78 -13.57
C ASN A 8 31.06 1.28 -13.28
N GLY A 9 30.81 0.98 -12.01
CA GLY A 9 29.48 0.85 -11.46
C GLY A 9 28.86 2.22 -11.59
N GLU A 10 28.30 2.48 -12.77
CA GLU A 10 27.32 3.52 -12.98
C GLU A 10 26.23 3.26 -11.95
N GLU A 11 26.34 3.95 -10.81
CA GLU A 11 25.28 4.05 -9.84
C GLU A 11 24.17 4.81 -10.56
N VAL A 12 23.33 4.05 -11.28
CA VAL A 12 22.05 4.52 -11.76
C VAL A 12 21.27 4.88 -10.50
N THR A 13 21.37 6.14 -10.11
CA THR A 13 20.49 6.79 -9.16
C THR A 13 19.11 6.73 -9.79
N ARG A 14 18.42 5.60 -9.60
CA ARG A 14 16.99 5.45 -9.86
C ARG A 14 16.35 6.54 -9.03
N SER A 15 16.07 7.67 -9.66
CA SER A 15 15.26 8.73 -9.09
C SER A 15 13.94 8.05 -8.76
N GLY A 16 13.76 7.72 -7.48
CA GLY A 16 12.63 6.93 -7.01
C GLY A 16 11.38 7.78 -7.09
N GLY A 17 10.78 7.85 -8.28
CA GLY A 17 9.55 8.59 -8.49
C GLY A 17 8.45 8.05 -7.58
N GLN A 18 7.53 8.93 -7.19
CA GLN A 18 6.30 8.53 -6.54
C GLN A 18 5.15 8.62 -7.54
N VAL A 19 4.23 7.67 -7.50
CA VAL A 19 2.98 7.70 -8.25
C VAL A 19 1.82 7.90 -7.29
N GLN A 20 0.83 8.68 -7.71
CA GLN A 20 -0.42 8.81 -6.97
C GLN A 20 -1.34 7.66 -7.33
N VAL A 21 -1.88 6.98 -6.32
CA VAL A 21 -2.79 5.86 -6.49
C VAL A 21 -4.14 6.16 -5.88
N HIS A 22 -5.19 5.68 -6.52
CA HIS A 22 -6.56 5.75 -6.06
C HIS A 22 -7.04 4.34 -5.73
N PHE A 23 -7.30 4.08 -4.44
CA PHE A 23 -7.81 2.81 -3.96
C PHE A 23 -9.33 2.77 -4.10
N VAL A 24 -9.78 1.74 -4.82
CA VAL A 24 -11.19 1.41 -5.03
C VAL A 24 -11.36 -0.05 -4.65
N THR A 25 -12.43 -0.37 -3.92
CA THR A 25 -12.80 -1.74 -3.58
C THR A 25 -14.31 -1.90 -3.70
N GLU A 26 -14.75 -3.08 -4.12
CA GLU A 26 -16.18 -3.45 -4.16
C GLU A 26 -16.66 -3.98 -2.80
N GLU A 27 -15.73 -4.33 -1.91
CA GLU A 27 -16.02 -4.85 -0.59
C GLU A 27 -16.22 -3.70 0.41
N LYS A 28 -17.47 -3.44 0.80
CA LYS A 28 -17.83 -2.37 1.74
C LYS A 28 -17.10 -2.44 3.08
N GLU A 29 -16.76 -3.64 3.53
CA GLU A 29 -16.04 -3.85 4.80
C GLU A 29 -14.62 -3.27 4.75
N PHE A 30 -14.00 -3.26 3.58
CA PHE A 30 -12.66 -2.72 3.32
C PHE A 30 -12.68 -1.34 2.65
N GLU A 31 -13.86 -0.72 2.53
CA GLU A 31 -13.97 0.61 1.95
C GLU A 31 -13.22 1.64 2.79
N LEU A 32 -12.21 2.25 2.18
CA LEU A 32 -11.41 3.28 2.82
C LEU A 32 -12.20 4.58 2.95
N GLU A 33 -11.93 5.31 4.04
CA GLU A 33 -12.36 6.70 4.16
C GLU A 33 -11.84 7.52 2.98
N GLU A 34 -12.66 8.42 2.44
CA GLU A 34 -12.35 9.17 1.22
C GLU A 34 -11.00 9.91 1.28
N SER A 35 -10.66 10.45 2.45
CA SER A 35 -9.37 11.11 2.75
C SER A 35 -8.15 10.20 2.61
N LYS A 36 -8.34 8.87 2.68
CA LYS A 36 -7.30 7.83 2.66
C LYS A 36 -7.31 7.00 1.38
N ARG A 37 -8.23 7.27 0.45
CA ARG A 37 -8.30 6.58 -0.85
C ARG A 37 -7.14 6.96 -1.78
N VAL A 38 -6.50 8.10 -1.52
CA VAL A 38 -5.42 8.62 -2.35
C VAL A 38 -4.10 8.52 -1.60
N LEU A 39 -3.13 7.80 -2.16
CA LEU A 39 -1.80 7.63 -1.56
C LEU A 39 -0.70 7.92 -2.59
N LEU A 40 0.42 8.47 -2.12
CA LEU A 40 1.65 8.58 -2.91
C LEU A 40 2.53 7.37 -2.60
N VAL A 41 2.84 6.58 -3.62
CA VAL A 41 3.61 5.35 -3.48
C VAL A 41 4.85 5.36 -4.34
N PRO A 42 5.99 4.80 -3.87
CA PRO A 42 7.17 4.66 -4.71
C PRO A 42 6.87 3.83 -5.96
N THR A 43 7.36 4.25 -7.12
CA THR A 43 7.15 3.58 -8.42
C THR A 43 7.68 2.14 -8.44
N GLY A 44 8.64 1.82 -7.56
CA GLY A 44 9.20 0.48 -7.39
C GLY A 44 8.55 -0.36 -6.28
N MET A 45 7.43 0.08 -5.71
CA MET A 45 6.78 -0.64 -4.62
C MET A 45 6.09 -1.92 -5.11
N ASN A 46 6.15 -2.97 -4.29
CA ASN A 46 5.48 -4.23 -4.57
C ASN A 46 3.98 -4.12 -4.24
N TRP A 47 3.12 -4.10 -5.26
CA TRP A 47 1.67 -3.96 -5.12
C TRP A 47 1.01 -4.97 -4.16
N PRO A 48 1.31 -6.28 -4.23
CA PRO A 48 0.80 -7.25 -3.25
C PRO A 48 1.03 -6.86 -1.80
N ILE A 49 2.23 -6.37 -1.46
CA ILE A 49 2.57 -5.94 -0.09
C ILE A 49 1.73 -4.73 0.32
N LEU A 50 1.54 -3.77 -0.58
CA LEU A 50 0.72 -2.59 -0.32
C LEU A 50 -0.75 -2.95 -0.09
N CYS A 51 -1.33 -3.80 -0.95
CA CYS A 51 -2.71 -4.26 -0.80
C CYS A 51 -2.91 -5.01 0.53
N PHE A 52 -1.98 -5.91 0.88
CA PHE A 52 -2.02 -6.63 2.16
C PHE A 52 -1.91 -5.69 3.36
N SER A 53 -1.03 -4.69 3.29
CA SER A 53 -0.87 -3.68 4.35
C SER A 53 -2.16 -2.90 4.57
N ILE A 54 -2.84 -2.50 3.48
CA ILE A 54 -4.12 -1.79 3.55
C ILE A 54 -5.20 -2.67 4.16
N ALA A 55 -5.27 -3.95 3.78
CA ALA A 55 -6.24 -4.90 4.32
C ALA A 55 -6.04 -5.17 5.83
N ILE A 56 -4.80 -5.17 6.33
CA ILE A 56 -4.51 -5.29 7.77
C ILE A 56 -4.81 -4.00 8.53
N LEU A 57 -4.35 -2.86 7.99
CA LEU A 57 -4.48 -1.56 8.65
C LEU A 57 -5.92 -1.03 8.64
N THR A 58 -6.74 -1.51 7.72
CA THR A 58 -8.16 -1.19 7.61
C THR A 58 -8.94 -2.39 8.12
N PRO A 59 -9.11 -2.55 9.44
CA PRO A 59 -9.94 -3.64 9.95
C PRO A 59 -11.34 -3.53 9.33
N PRO A 60 -11.95 -4.66 8.94
CA PRO A 60 -13.27 -4.65 8.34
C PRO A 60 -14.20 -3.88 9.27
N ARG A 61 -14.90 -2.88 8.72
CA ARG A 61 -15.85 -2.08 9.52
C ARG A 61 -16.85 -3.05 10.14
N ARG A 62 -16.74 -3.28 11.45
CA ARG A 62 -17.73 -4.06 12.21
C ARG A 62 -19.08 -3.41 11.96
N HIS A 63 -19.93 -4.12 11.23
CA HIS A 63 -21.29 -3.69 11.00
C HIS A 63 -21.97 -3.57 12.38
N PRO A 64 -22.54 -2.41 12.75
CA PRO A 64 -23.12 -2.21 14.09
C PRO A 64 -24.39 -3.05 14.37
N SER A 65 -24.80 -3.95 13.46
CA SER A 65 -26.00 -4.77 13.61
C SER A 65 -25.82 -6.05 14.44
N LEU A 66 -24.63 -6.32 14.97
CA LEU A 66 -24.41 -7.38 15.96
C LEU A 66 -24.22 -6.77 17.35
N GLN A 67 -25.15 -5.89 17.76
CA GLN A 67 -25.30 -5.66 19.19
C GLN A 67 -25.79 -6.97 19.79
N PRO A 68 -25.13 -7.54 20.82
CA PRO A 68 -25.71 -8.67 21.53
C PRO A 68 -27.08 -8.21 22.02
N LEU A 69 -28.13 -8.91 21.60
CA LEU A 69 -29.49 -8.67 22.04
C LEU A 69 -29.46 -8.75 23.58
N SER A 70 -29.38 -7.61 24.25
CA SER A 70 -29.58 -7.53 25.70
C SER A 70 -31.04 -7.88 25.92
N ASN A 71 -31.30 -9.17 26.15
CA ASN A 71 -32.60 -9.62 26.61
C ASN A 71 -32.76 -9.12 28.06
N PRO A 72 -33.81 -8.35 28.37
CA PRO A 72 -34.16 -8.03 29.75
C PRO A 72 -34.58 -9.28 30.55
#